data_AF-A0A3B9K729-F1
#
_entry.id   AF-A0A3B9K729-F1
#
_cell.length_a   1.000
_cell.length_b   1.000
_cell.length_c   1.000
_cell.angle_alpha   90.00
_cell.angle_beta   90.00
_cell.angle_gamma   90.00
#
_symmetry.space_group_name_H-M   'P 1'
#
loop_
_entity.id
_entity.type
_entity.pdbx_description
1 polymer ?
#
loop_
_entity_poly.entity_id
_entity_poly.type
_entity_poly.pdbx_seq_one_letter_code
_entity_poly.pdbx_strand_id
1 'polypeptide(L)'
;GAPMETCLTFDNVARSLAEHGGYTRLISKEEAKDILQMCFSYDLVQMGENVREHPAFMCNCCGCCCEALEAARKFGPMQPIATTNYIPKITEETCIGCGKCERTCPVNAISMTEACPPSAEEAGQPSAAPESRAPRKEKRPLIDESICLGCGLCAKNCPTKAIVMERRPIQVITPVNSTHRFVAQAIEKGTLQNLVFDNQAFANHRAMAAVFGVILKLPPIKQALASRQFKSVYLDRLLSAQKEK
;
A
#
# COMPACT_ATOMS: atom_id res chain seq x y z
N GLY A 1 17.63 16.09 6.54
CA GLY A 1 16.26 16.17 7.09
C GLY A 1 15.28 16.12 5.95
N ALA A 2 14.04 15.65 6.18
CA ALA A 2 13.00 15.74 5.17
C ALA A 2 12.64 17.21 4.92
N PRO A 3 12.38 17.62 3.67
CA PRO A 3 11.87 18.97 3.38
C PRO A 3 10.51 19.20 4.04
N MET A 4 10.16 20.47 4.26
CA MET A 4 8.84 20.88 4.71
C MET A 4 7.87 20.97 3.51
N GLU A 5 6.58 21.14 3.78
CA GLU A 5 5.52 21.28 2.76
C GLU A 5 5.39 20.06 1.81
N THR A 6 5.50 18.85 2.35
CA THR A 6 5.48 17.60 1.57
C THR A 6 4.12 16.89 1.54
N CYS A 7 3.21 17.22 2.44
CA CYS A 7 1.88 16.61 2.51
C CYS A 7 0.90 17.32 1.57
N LEU A 8 0.15 16.54 0.80
CA LEU A 8 -0.89 17.05 -0.10
C LEU A 8 -2.26 16.61 0.40
N THR A 9 -3.22 17.52 0.34
CA THR A 9 -4.64 17.24 0.57
C THR A 9 -5.41 17.64 -0.69
N PHE A 10 -6.54 17.00 -0.94
CA PHE A 10 -7.31 17.23 -2.16
C PHE A 10 -8.79 17.52 -1.89
N ASP A 11 -9.47 17.98 -2.94
CA ASP A 11 -10.91 18.21 -3.00
C ASP A 11 -11.45 19.04 -1.80
N ASN A 12 -12.62 18.67 -1.27
CA ASN A 12 -13.29 19.41 -0.21
C ASN A 12 -12.47 19.44 1.09
N VAL A 13 -11.64 18.41 1.34
CA VAL A 13 -10.77 18.35 2.51
C VAL A 13 -9.71 19.46 2.42
N ALA A 14 -9.06 19.62 1.26
CA ALA A 14 -8.10 20.69 1.04
C ALA A 14 -8.73 22.08 1.22
N ARG A 15 -9.94 22.29 0.66
CA ARG A 15 -10.63 23.58 0.77
C ARG A 15 -10.97 23.91 2.23
N SER A 16 -11.56 22.95 2.94
CA SER A 16 -11.93 23.13 4.35
C SER A 16 -10.71 23.40 5.24
N LEU A 17 -9.61 22.68 5.03
CA LEU A 17 -8.36 22.90 5.77
C LEU A 17 -7.72 24.25 5.45
N ALA A 18 -7.73 24.69 4.18
CA ALA A 18 -7.17 25.97 3.78
C ALA A 18 -8.01 27.17 4.28
N GLU A 19 -9.32 27.01 4.40
CA GLU A 19 -10.23 28.06 4.91
C GLU A 19 -10.14 28.25 6.43
N HIS A 20 -9.93 27.17 7.19
CA HIS A 20 -10.02 27.19 8.65
C HIS A 20 -8.71 26.90 9.38
N GLY A 21 -7.66 26.47 8.68
CA GLY A 21 -6.39 26.05 9.26
C GLY A 21 -5.22 26.94 8.84
N GLY A 22 -4.49 27.49 9.81
CA GLY A 22 -3.19 28.15 9.56
C GLY A 22 -2.05 27.19 9.17
N TYR A 23 -2.38 25.94 8.79
CA TYR A 23 -1.45 24.84 8.58
C TYR A 23 -1.36 24.41 7.11
N THR A 24 -2.25 24.90 6.24
CA THR A 24 -2.31 24.51 4.83
C THR A 24 -2.55 25.72 3.94
N ARG A 25 -2.04 25.67 2.71
CA ARG A 25 -2.28 26.67 1.67
C ARG A 25 -2.74 26.00 0.38
N LEU A 26 -3.53 26.71 -0.41
CA LEU A 26 -3.90 26.26 -1.75
C LEU A 26 -2.70 26.43 -2.68
N ILE A 27 -2.48 25.43 -3.53
CA ILE A 27 -1.37 25.37 -4.49
C ILE A 27 -1.88 25.02 -5.88
N SER A 28 -1.11 25.37 -6.91
CA SER A 28 -1.42 24.97 -8.29
C SER A 28 -1.09 23.48 -8.53
N LYS A 29 -1.57 22.94 -9.65
CA LYS A 29 -1.24 21.54 -10.04
C LYS A 29 0.23 21.40 -10.39
N GLU A 30 0.83 22.44 -10.96
CA GLU A 30 2.23 22.51 -11.33
C GLU A 30 3.10 22.46 -10.08
N GLU A 31 2.78 23.30 -9.09
CA GLU A 31 3.47 23.32 -7.80
C GLU A 31 3.34 21.97 -7.06
N ALA A 32 2.16 21.34 -7.11
CA ALA A 32 1.98 20.00 -6.53
C ALA A 32 2.91 18.96 -7.18
N LYS A 33 3.12 19.01 -8.50
CA LYS A 33 4.05 18.10 -9.20
C LYS A 33 5.50 18.37 -8.81
N ASP A 34 5.87 19.64 -8.63
CA ASP A 34 7.21 20.02 -8.19
C ASP A 34 7.49 19.52 -6.77
N ILE A 35 6.51 19.61 -5.86
CA ILE A 35 6.59 19.04 -4.51
C ILE A 35 6.78 17.52 -4.59
N LEU A 36 6.03 16.81 -5.43
CA LEU A 36 6.19 15.36 -5.60
C LEU A 36 7.58 14.99 -6.15
N GLN A 37 8.10 15.77 -7.10
CA GLN A 37 9.44 15.55 -7.64
C GLN A 37 10.53 15.81 -6.58
N MET A 38 10.37 16.84 -5.76
CA MET A 38 11.21 17.08 -4.59
C MET A 38 11.14 15.85 -3.66
N CYS A 39 9.95 15.41 -3.25
CA CYS A 39 9.78 14.25 -2.38
C CYS A 39 10.47 13.00 -2.94
N PHE A 40 10.34 12.75 -4.24
CA PHE A 40 11.02 11.65 -4.92
C PHE A 40 12.56 11.77 -4.86
N SER A 41 13.11 12.97 -5.02
CA SER A 41 14.56 13.21 -4.93
C SER A 41 15.12 12.95 -3.52
N TYR A 42 14.31 13.18 -2.48
CA TYR A 42 14.64 12.97 -1.07
C TYR A 42 14.35 11.54 -0.55
N ASP A 43 14.00 10.60 -1.45
CA ASP A 43 13.64 9.22 -1.08
C ASP A 43 12.45 9.13 -0.10
N LEU A 44 11.51 10.08 -0.19
CA LEU A 44 10.27 10.01 0.58
C LEU A 44 9.32 9.00 -0.06
N VAL A 45 8.67 8.18 0.77
CA VAL A 45 7.68 7.22 0.33
C VAL A 45 6.30 7.87 0.31
N GLN A 46 5.63 7.70 -0.83
CA GLN A 46 4.24 8.05 -1.02
C GLN A 46 3.35 7.02 -0.32
N MET A 47 2.52 7.51 0.57
CA MET A 47 1.40 6.79 1.17
C MET A 47 0.20 7.72 1.18
N GLY A 48 -1.02 7.20 1.28
CA GLY A 48 -2.19 8.05 1.25
C GLY A 48 -3.47 7.26 1.34
N GLU A 49 -4.57 7.93 1.05
CA GLU A 49 -5.83 7.22 0.90
C GLU A 49 -5.78 6.33 -0.35
N ASN A 50 -5.78 5.01 -0.14
CA ASN A 50 -5.72 4.04 -1.24
C ASN A 50 -7.09 3.88 -1.91
N VAL A 51 -7.46 4.88 -2.71
CA VAL A 51 -8.67 4.91 -3.56
C VAL A 51 -8.30 5.41 -4.95
N ARG A 52 -9.08 5.04 -5.97
CA ARG A 52 -8.79 5.39 -7.37
C ARG A 52 -9.21 6.81 -7.75
N GLU A 53 -10.29 7.29 -7.16
CA GLU A 53 -10.91 8.57 -7.47
C GLU A 53 -11.09 9.38 -6.20
N HIS A 54 -10.79 10.69 -6.28
CA HIS A 54 -10.97 11.65 -5.21
C HIS A 54 -10.31 11.26 -3.86
N PRO A 55 -9.01 10.89 -3.83
CA PRO A 55 -8.33 10.61 -2.58
C PRO A 55 -8.27 11.87 -1.72
N ALA A 56 -8.52 11.78 -0.42
CA ALA A 56 -8.51 12.95 0.46
C ALA A 56 -7.10 13.54 0.69
N PHE A 57 -6.07 12.69 0.71
CA PHE A 57 -4.71 13.09 1.01
C PHE A 57 -3.65 12.14 0.45
N MET A 58 -2.43 12.68 0.33
CA MET A 58 -1.20 11.96 0.04
C MET A 58 -0.09 12.48 0.95
N CYS A 59 0.52 11.58 1.71
CA CYS A 59 1.68 11.82 2.54
C CYS A 59 2.96 11.39 1.83
N ASN A 60 4.03 12.15 2.01
CA ASN A 60 5.37 11.85 1.50
C ASN A 60 6.34 11.83 2.69
N CYS A 61 6.65 10.64 3.20
CA CYS A 61 7.35 10.47 4.48
C CYS A 61 8.61 9.61 4.38
N CYS A 62 9.57 9.84 5.28
CA CYS A 62 10.67 8.91 5.56
C CYS A 62 10.36 8.01 6.77
N GLY A 63 11.08 6.88 6.88
CA GLY A 63 11.04 6.00 8.06
C GLY A 63 11.66 6.59 9.34
N CYS A 64 11.99 7.88 9.33
CA CYS A 64 12.72 8.60 10.36
C CYS A 64 11.85 8.96 11.59
N CYS A 65 10.58 9.38 11.36
CA CYS A 65 9.66 9.86 12.39
C CYS A 65 8.18 9.62 12.03
N CYS A 66 7.91 8.85 10.98
CA CYS A 66 6.55 8.58 10.53
C CYS A 66 5.97 7.39 11.30
N GLU A 67 4.99 7.67 12.17
CA GLU A 67 4.32 6.64 12.97
C GLU A 67 3.68 5.53 12.12
N ALA A 68 3.17 5.86 10.93
CA ALA A 68 2.62 4.84 10.03
C ALA A 68 3.68 3.86 9.52
N LEU A 69 4.88 4.35 9.20
CA LEU A 69 6.01 3.50 8.75
C LEU A 69 6.61 2.71 9.92
N GLU A 70 6.73 3.33 11.09
CA GLU A 70 7.12 2.64 12.32
C GLU A 70 6.13 1.54 12.70
N ALA A 71 4.83 1.81 12.56
CA ALA A 71 3.79 0.81 12.77
C ALA A 71 3.86 -0.31 11.73
N ALA A 72 4.12 0.01 10.45
CA ALA A 72 4.31 -1.01 9.42
C ALA A 72 5.54 -1.91 9.71
N ARG A 73 6.61 -1.34 10.26
CA ARG A 73 7.81 -2.08 10.68
C ARG A 73 7.55 -2.99 11.88
N LYS A 74 6.89 -2.48 12.93
CA LYS A 74 6.71 -3.19 14.21
C LYS A 74 5.52 -4.15 14.19
N PHE A 75 4.49 -3.79 13.45
CA PHE A 75 3.19 -4.47 13.43
C PHE A 75 2.76 -4.83 12.01
N GLY A 76 3.70 -5.24 11.16
CA GLY A 76 3.49 -5.59 9.75
C GLY A 76 2.18 -6.33 9.42
N PRO A 77 1.74 -7.35 10.19
CA PRO A 77 0.48 -8.04 9.96
C PRO A 77 -0.79 -7.16 10.04
N MET A 78 -0.75 -6.04 10.76
CA MET A 78 -1.87 -5.10 10.85
C MET A 78 -2.01 -4.19 9.62
N GLN A 79 -1.03 -4.20 8.71
CA GLN A 79 -1.01 -3.46 7.44
C GLN A 79 -1.59 -2.02 7.53
N PRO A 80 -0.99 -1.15 8.37
CA PRO A 80 -1.47 0.22 8.54
C PRO A 80 -1.33 1.08 7.29
N ILE A 81 -0.46 0.67 6.36
CA ILE A 81 -0.23 1.31 5.06
C ILE A 81 -0.59 0.31 3.98
N ALA A 82 -1.37 0.77 2.99
CA ALA A 82 -1.69 -0.05 1.82
C ALA A 82 -0.43 -0.41 1.03
N THR A 83 -0.29 -1.68 0.68
CA THR A 83 0.84 -2.17 -0.13
C THR A 83 0.58 -1.93 -1.61
N THR A 84 1.66 -1.76 -2.38
CA THR A 84 1.57 -1.72 -3.85
C THR A 84 1.40 -3.14 -4.40
N ASN A 85 0.95 -3.22 -5.65
CA ASN A 85 0.87 -4.49 -6.39
C ASN A 85 2.24 -5.01 -6.86
N TYR A 86 3.35 -4.45 -6.34
CA TYR A 86 4.70 -4.80 -6.72
C TYR A 86 5.55 -5.23 -5.52
N ILE A 87 6.49 -6.15 -5.77
CA ILE A 87 7.48 -6.66 -4.81
C ILE A 87 8.87 -6.60 -5.47
N PRO A 88 9.93 -6.20 -4.74
CA PRO A 88 11.28 -6.21 -5.28
C PRO A 88 11.79 -7.64 -5.46
N LYS A 89 12.47 -7.90 -6.57
CA LYS A 89 13.23 -9.13 -6.85
C LYS A 89 14.67 -8.78 -7.15
N ILE A 90 15.59 -9.55 -6.56
CA ILE A 90 17.03 -9.34 -6.68
C ILE A 90 17.61 -10.29 -7.73
N THR A 91 18.38 -9.75 -8.65
CA THR A 91 19.20 -10.48 -9.62
C THR A 91 20.56 -10.79 -8.98
N GLU A 92 20.83 -12.07 -8.73
CA GLU A 92 22.02 -12.49 -7.99
C GLU A 92 23.32 -12.19 -8.74
N GLU A 93 23.28 -12.20 -10.06
CA GLU A 93 24.42 -12.01 -10.95
C GLU A 93 24.97 -10.59 -10.82
N THR A 94 24.08 -9.59 -10.77
CA THR A 94 24.45 -8.15 -10.78
C THR A 94 24.52 -7.54 -9.38
N CYS A 95 23.97 -8.18 -8.35
CA CYS A 95 23.94 -7.63 -6.99
C CYS A 95 25.31 -7.65 -6.31
N ILE A 96 25.98 -6.53 -6.06
CA ILE A 96 27.32 -6.53 -5.44
C ILE A 96 27.34 -6.64 -3.91
N GLY A 97 26.20 -6.90 -3.25
CA GLY A 97 26.15 -7.06 -1.79
C GLY A 97 26.43 -5.78 -0.97
N CYS A 98 26.28 -4.58 -1.55
CA CYS A 98 26.65 -3.30 -0.90
C CYS A 98 25.77 -2.85 0.30
N GLY A 99 24.65 -3.52 0.56
CA GLY A 99 23.73 -3.19 1.67
C GLY A 99 22.96 -1.87 1.53
N LYS A 100 23.01 -1.18 0.38
CA LYS A 100 22.30 0.10 0.21
C LYS A 100 20.78 -0.07 0.24
N CYS A 101 20.27 -1.21 -0.23
CA CYS A 101 18.85 -1.56 -0.19
C CYS A 101 18.32 -1.76 1.24
N GLU A 102 19.11 -2.35 2.13
CA GLU A 102 18.81 -2.46 3.56
C GLU A 102 18.74 -1.06 4.20
N ARG A 103 19.78 -0.24 4.03
CA ARG A 103 19.84 1.11 4.64
C ARG A 103 18.74 2.07 4.18
N THR A 104 18.26 1.93 2.95
CA THR A 104 17.23 2.83 2.39
C THR A 104 15.80 2.35 2.68
N CYS A 105 15.61 1.14 3.21
CA CYS A 105 14.28 0.57 3.41
C CYS A 105 13.57 1.26 4.59
N PRO A 106 12.45 1.96 4.37
CA PRO A 106 11.79 2.74 5.43
C PRO A 106 11.06 1.88 6.47
N VAL A 107 10.84 0.59 6.16
CA VAL A 107 10.16 -0.38 7.02
C VAL A 107 11.08 -1.54 7.43
N ASN A 108 12.38 -1.46 7.12
CA ASN A 108 13.38 -2.50 7.40
C ASN A 108 12.99 -3.90 6.88
N ALA A 109 12.32 -3.97 5.72
CA ALA A 109 11.95 -5.22 5.08
C ALA A 109 13.13 -5.96 4.42
N ILE A 110 14.33 -5.41 4.43
CA ILE A 110 15.51 -5.99 3.77
C ILE A 110 16.61 -6.13 4.81
N SER A 111 17.17 -7.33 4.93
CA SER A 111 18.34 -7.63 5.77
C SER A 111 19.47 -8.22 4.94
N MET A 112 20.72 -7.97 5.33
CA MET A 112 21.89 -8.57 4.67
C MET A 112 22.31 -9.86 5.40
N THR A 113 22.10 -11.01 4.77
CA THR A 113 22.52 -12.32 5.30
C THR A 113 23.79 -12.79 4.62
N GLU A 114 24.56 -13.65 5.28
CA GLU A 114 25.65 -14.36 4.60
C GLU A 114 25.08 -15.19 3.45
N ALA A 115 25.81 -15.25 2.33
CA ALA A 115 25.43 -16.14 1.24
C ALA A 115 25.61 -17.58 1.72
N CYS A 116 24.54 -18.19 2.23
CA CYS A 116 24.56 -19.61 2.54
C CYS A 116 24.97 -20.34 1.25
N PRO A 117 26.03 -21.17 1.26
CA PRO A 117 26.22 -22.10 0.16
C PRO A 117 24.93 -22.92 0.05
N PRO A 118 24.49 -23.32 -1.16
CA PRO A 118 23.38 -24.25 -1.29
C PRO A 118 23.66 -25.42 -0.36
N SER A 119 22.66 -25.71 0.48
CA SER A 119 22.69 -26.64 1.59
C SER A 119 23.42 -27.94 1.24
N ALA A 120 24.20 -28.41 2.21
CA ALA A 120 24.91 -29.69 2.21
C ALA A 120 23.97 -30.91 2.28
N GLU A 121 22.90 -30.93 1.49
CA GLU A 121 22.00 -32.08 1.32
C GLU A 121 21.96 -32.62 -0.12
N GLU A 122 22.61 -31.93 -1.07
CA GLU A 122 22.84 -32.45 -2.43
C GLU A 122 24.34 -32.53 -2.79
N ALA A 123 25.22 -32.75 -1.80
CA ALA A 123 26.62 -33.11 -2.04
C ALA A 123 26.78 -34.61 -2.32
N GLY A 124 26.04 -35.10 -3.30
CA GLY A 124 26.41 -36.32 -4.01
C GLY A 124 27.36 -35.96 -5.15
N GLN A 125 28.66 -36.23 -4.94
CA GLN A 125 29.77 -36.26 -5.91
C GLN A 125 30.65 -35.00 -6.03
N PRO A 126 31.98 -35.14 -5.78
CA PRO A 126 32.95 -34.10 -6.10
C PRO A 126 33.27 -34.17 -7.60
N SER A 127 32.68 -33.30 -8.39
CA SER A 127 33.15 -33.06 -9.77
C SER A 127 33.78 -31.68 -9.87
N ALA A 128 34.93 -31.67 -10.53
CA ALA A 128 35.90 -30.61 -10.64
C ALA A 128 35.28 -29.22 -10.87
N ALA A 129 35.77 -28.25 -10.10
CA ALA A 129 35.44 -26.85 -10.27
C ALA A 129 35.79 -26.39 -11.70
N PRO A 130 34.85 -25.77 -12.45
CA PRO A 130 35.23 -24.91 -13.56
C PRO A 130 35.77 -23.60 -12.98
N GLU A 131 37.00 -23.27 -13.34
CA GLU A 131 37.66 -21.99 -13.10
C GLU A 131 36.95 -20.87 -13.88
N SER A 132 35.78 -20.40 -13.42
CA SER A 132 35.18 -19.14 -13.90
C SER A 132 34.02 -18.61 -13.05
N ARG A 133 33.87 -19.05 -11.79
CA ARG A 133 32.84 -18.47 -10.93
C ARG A 133 33.30 -17.12 -10.40
N ALA A 134 32.58 -16.08 -10.81
CA ALA A 134 32.62 -14.73 -10.24
C ALA A 134 32.74 -14.77 -8.70
N PRO A 135 33.44 -13.80 -8.07
CA PRO A 135 33.69 -13.82 -6.63
C PRO A 135 32.39 -14.04 -5.86
N ARG A 136 32.36 -15.06 -5.00
CA ARG A 136 31.23 -15.35 -4.12
C ARG A 136 31.00 -14.13 -3.23
N LYS A 137 29.87 -13.45 -3.41
CA LYS A 137 29.49 -12.29 -2.61
C LYS A 137 29.27 -12.73 -1.17
N GLU A 138 30.02 -12.17 -0.23
CA GLU A 138 29.95 -12.53 1.19
C GLU A 138 28.57 -12.27 1.80
N LYS A 139 27.82 -11.29 1.31
CA LYS A 139 26.49 -10.92 1.83
C LYS A 139 25.46 -10.73 0.71
N ARG A 140 24.23 -11.19 0.96
CA ARG A 140 23.08 -11.11 0.06
C ARG A 140 21.88 -10.46 0.77
N PRO A 141 21.08 -9.64 0.07
CA PRO A 141 19.86 -9.10 0.65
C PRO A 141 18.75 -10.16 0.66
N LEU A 142 18.14 -10.34 1.82
CA LEU A 142 16.91 -11.11 2.02
C LEU A 142 15.75 -10.13 2.22
N ILE A 143 14.62 -10.37 1.54
CA ILE A 143 13.44 -9.51 1.62
C ILE A 143 12.35 -10.22 2.40
N ASP A 144 11.85 -9.60 3.46
CA ASP A 144 10.63 -10.00 4.14
C ASP A 144 9.41 -9.44 3.39
N GLU A 145 8.76 -10.29 2.61
CA GLU A 145 7.60 -9.93 1.81
C GLU A 145 6.35 -9.57 2.63
N SER A 146 6.30 -10.01 3.91
CA SER A 146 5.15 -9.79 4.79
C SER A 146 5.04 -8.34 5.26
N ILE A 147 6.17 -7.65 5.38
CA ILE A 147 6.25 -6.23 5.79
C ILE A 147 6.63 -5.29 4.66
N CYS A 148 7.13 -5.82 3.54
CA CYS A 148 7.49 -5.01 2.38
C CYS A 148 6.27 -4.28 1.81
N LEU A 149 6.32 -2.95 1.77
CA LEU A 149 5.26 -2.12 1.17
C LEU A 149 5.27 -2.11 -0.36
N GLY A 150 6.39 -2.47 -0.98
CA GLY A 150 6.57 -2.35 -2.44
C GLY A 150 6.82 -0.92 -2.94
N CYS A 151 7.46 -0.07 -2.11
CA CYS A 151 7.71 1.35 -2.41
C CYS A 151 8.78 1.60 -3.49
N GLY A 152 9.63 0.62 -3.82
CA GLY A 152 10.61 0.72 -4.90
C GLY A 152 11.89 1.51 -4.60
N LEU A 153 12.07 2.07 -3.39
CA LEU A 153 13.30 2.79 -3.02
C LEU A 153 14.57 1.92 -3.18
N CYS A 154 14.48 0.63 -2.83
CA CYS A 154 15.59 -0.31 -3.01
C CYS A 154 16.00 -0.45 -4.49
N ALA A 155 15.03 -0.49 -5.41
CA ALA A 155 15.27 -0.53 -6.85
C ALA A 155 15.88 0.78 -7.36
N LYS A 156 15.29 1.92 -6.98
CA LYS A 156 15.79 3.26 -7.33
C LYS A 156 17.25 3.45 -6.91
N ASN A 157 17.58 3.06 -5.68
CA ASN A 157 18.86 3.34 -5.07
C ASN A 157 19.94 2.28 -5.34
N CYS A 158 19.62 1.20 -6.06
CA CYS A 158 20.56 0.14 -6.39
C CYS A 158 21.61 0.62 -7.42
N PRO A 159 22.91 0.69 -7.09
CA PRO A 159 23.93 1.22 -7.99
C PRO A 159 24.14 0.32 -9.22
N THR A 160 23.94 -0.98 -9.09
CA THR A 160 24.08 -1.95 -10.18
C THR A 160 22.76 -2.33 -10.85
N LYS A 161 21.66 -1.66 -10.48
CA LYS A 161 20.30 -1.96 -10.97
C LYS A 161 19.91 -3.45 -10.84
N ALA A 162 20.42 -4.10 -9.80
CA ALA A 162 20.17 -5.52 -9.51
C ALA A 162 18.79 -5.81 -8.90
N ILE A 163 17.95 -4.80 -8.69
CA ILE A 163 16.63 -4.97 -8.08
C ILE A 163 15.58 -4.47 -9.08
N VAL A 164 14.65 -5.36 -9.42
CA VAL A 164 13.52 -5.08 -10.33
C VAL A 164 12.22 -5.26 -9.55
N MET A 165 11.22 -4.44 -9.84
CA MET A 165 9.89 -4.55 -9.23
C MET A 165 9.02 -5.49 -10.07
N GLU A 166 8.63 -6.63 -9.51
CA GLU A 166 7.71 -7.59 -10.14
C GLU A 166 6.31 -7.49 -9.53
N ARG A 167 5.29 -7.96 -10.25
CA ARG A 167 3.91 -7.97 -9.74
C ARG A 167 3.75 -9.01 -8.63
N ARG A 168 3.01 -8.66 -7.58
CA ARG A 168 2.61 -9.60 -6.53
C ARG A 168 1.69 -10.70 -7.10
N PRO A 169 1.80 -11.95 -6.61
CA PRO A 169 0.88 -13.03 -6.99
C PRO A 169 -0.57 -12.70 -6.63
N ILE A 170 -0.78 -12.13 -5.43
CA ILE A 170 -2.07 -11.64 -4.96
C ILE A 170 -2.05 -10.12 -5.06
N GLN A 171 -2.95 -9.57 -5.87
CA GLN A 171 -3.08 -8.14 -6.09
C GLN A 171 -4.18 -7.56 -5.21
N VAL A 172 -3.91 -6.41 -4.61
CA VAL A 172 -4.91 -5.65 -3.86
C VAL A 172 -5.75 -4.87 -4.86
N ILE A 173 -7.06 -5.12 -4.85
CA ILE A 173 -8.00 -4.35 -5.66
C ILE A 173 -8.30 -3.05 -4.92
N THR A 174 -7.74 -1.95 -5.42
CA THR A 174 -7.98 -0.62 -4.87
C THR A 174 -9.46 -0.23 -5.03
N PRO A 175 -10.14 0.15 -3.94
CA PRO A 175 -11.52 0.66 -4.01
C PRO A 175 -11.62 1.89 -4.91
N VAL A 176 -12.79 2.08 -5.52
CA VAL A 176 -13.02 3.19 -6.46
C VAL A 176 -12.91 4.54 -5.73
N ASN A 177 -13.54 4.67 -4.57
CA ASN A 177 -13.56 5.89 -3.76
C ASN A 177 -13.67 5.54 -2.26
N SER A 178 -13.66 6.55 -1.39
CA SER A 178 -13.71 6.39 0.06
C SER A 178 -14.96 5.63 0.53
N THR A 179 -16.13 5.91 -0.06
CA THR A 179 -17.37 5.18 0.27
C THR A 179 -17.23 3.69 -0.05
N HIS A 180 -16.69 3.35 -1.23
CA HIS A 180 -16.44 1.95 -1.58
C HIS A 180 -15.47 1.30 -0.59
N ARG A 181 -14.38 1.99 -0.23
CA ARG A 181 -13.41 1.50 0.75
C ARG A 181 -14.07 1.20 2.11
N PHE A 182 -14.83 2.14 2.67
CA PHE A 182 -15.46 1.96 3.98
C PHE A 182 -16.49 0.84 3.98
N VAL A 183 -17.33 0.75 2.94
CA VAL A 183 -18.35 -0.31 2.83
C VAL A 183 -17.69 -1.68 2.70
N ALA A 184 -16.66 -1.82 1.86
CA ALA A 184 -15.93 -3.07 1.70
C ALA A 184 -15.27 -3.53 3.02
N GLN A 185 -14.60 -2.60 3.72
CA GLN A 185 -13.98 -2.88 5.01
C GLN A 185 -15.00 -3.27 6.09
N ALA A 186 -16.15 -2.58 6.14
CA ALA A 186 -17.20 -2.88 7.10
C ALA A 186 -17.84 -4.25 6.85
N ILE A 187 -18.05 -4.62 5.58
CA ILE A 187 -18.51 -5.97 5.22
C ILE A 187 -17.50 -7.02 5.64
N GLU A 188 -16.21 -6.82 5.35
CA GLU A 188 -15.13 -7.77 5.68
C GLU A 188 -14.99 -7.96 7.20
N LYS A 189 -15.20 -6.90 7.99
CA LYS A 189 -15.11 -6.94 9.47
C LYS A 189 -16.41 -7.32 10.16
N GLY A 190 -17.51 -7.49 9.44
CA GLY A 190 -18.82 -7.77 10.05
C GLY A 190 -19.49 -6.56 10.70
N THR A 191 -19.00 -5.34 10.44
CA THR A 191 -19.41 -4.09 11.09
C THR A 191 -20.23 -3.18 10.18
N LEU A 192 -20.82 -3.71 9.09
CA LEU A 192 -21.62 -2.90 8.16
C LEU A 192 -22.79 -2.21 8.86
N GLN A 193 -23.42 -2.84 9.86
CA GLN A 193 -24.48 -2.20 10.63
C GLN A 193 -23.98 -0.91 11.30
N ASN A 194 -22.87 -0.97 12.03
CA ASN A 194 -22.28 0.17 12.73
C ASN A 194 -21.99 1.34 11.79
N LEU A 195 -21.48 1.06 10.58
CA LEU A 195 -21.22 2.09 9.57
C LEU A 195 -22.48 2.88 9.20
N VAL A 196 -23.64 2.24 9.23
CA VAL A 196 -24.90 2.85 8.81
C VAL A 196 -25.68 3.44 10.00
N PHE A 197 -25.74 2.72 11.12
CA PHE A 197 -26.52 3.10 12.31
C PHE A 197 -25.76 4.06 13.22
N ASP A 198 -24.48 3.80 13.53
CA ASP A 198 -23.72 4.59 14.52
C ASP A 198 -23.29 5.95 13.97
N ASN A 199 -23.06 6.04 12.65
CA ASN A 199 -22.72 7.30 11.97
C ASN A 199 -23.96 8.09 11.50
N GLN A 200 -25.16 7.72 11.96
CA GLN A 200 -26.42 8.34 11.55
C GLN A 200 -26.58 8.46 10.03
N ALA A 201 -26.10 7.49 9.23
CA ALA A 201 -26.21 7.57 7.77
C ALA A 201 -27.69 7.72 7.33
N PHE A 202 -28.63 7.14 8.09
CA PHE A 202 -30.08 7.32 7.91
C PHE A 202 -30.56 8.77 8.00
N ALA A 203 -29.87 9.63 8.76
CA ALA A 203 -30.22 11.05 8.87
C ALA A 203 -29.97 11.82 7.56
N ASN A 204 -29.24 11.23 6.60
CA ASN A 204 -28.97 11.84 5.31
C ASN A 204 -29.20 10.84 4.15
N HIS A 205 -30.31 11.03 3.43
CA HIS A 205 -30.68 10.17 2.29
C HIS A 205 -29.57 10.07 1.22
N ARG A 206 -28.72 11.10 1.05
CA ARG A 206 -27.59 11.04 0.11
C ARG A 206 -26.49 10.07 0.57
N ALA A 207 -26.23 10.03 1.87
CA ALA A 207 -25.26 9.09 2.45
C ALA A 207 -25.75 7.64 2.29
N MET A 208 -27.04 7.38 2.58
CA MET A 208 -27.65 6.07 2.36
C MET A 208 -27.60 5.63 0.90
N ALA A 209 -27.92 6.54 -0.04
CA ALA A 209 -27.87 6.25 -1.46
C ALA A 209 -26.44 5.90 -1.93
N ALA A 210 -25.42 6.58 -1.40
CA ALA A 210 -24.02 6.27 -1.70
C ALA A 210 -23.62 4.87 -1.17
N VAL A 211 -24.02 4.53 0.07
CA VAL A 211 -23.74 3.22 0.68
C VAL A 211 -24.42 2.09 -0.10
N PHE A 212 -25.72 2.18 -0.34
CA PHE A 212 -26.45 1.15 -1.10
C PHE A 212 -25.99 1.08 -2.56
N GLY A 213 -25.70 2.22 -3.18
CA GLY A 213 -25.15 2.26 -4.53
C GLY A 213 -23.82 1.51 -4.66
N VAL A 214 -22.97 1.54 -3.62
CA VAL A 214 -21.76 0.70 -3.56
C VAL A 214 -22.14 -0.77 -3.41
N ILE A 215 -23.02 -1.12 -2.46
CA ILE A 215 -23.39 -2.52 -2.19
C ILE A 215 -23.92 -3.21 -3.45
N LEU A 216 -24.78 -2.52 -4.22
CA LEU A 216 -25.34 -3.04 -5.47
C LEU A 216 -24.28 -3.28 -6.56
N LYS A 217 -23.13 -2.59 -6.51
CA LYS A 217 -22.03 -2.78 -7.47
C LYS A 217 -20.99 -3.81 -7.02
N LEU A 218 -21.12 -4.36 -5.80
CA LEU A 218 -20.19 -5.37 -5.29
C LEU A 218 -20.43 -6.76 -5.92
N PRO A 219 -19.43 -7.67 -5.91
CA PRO A 219 -19.61 -9.06 -6.34
C PRO A 219 -20.72 -9.78 -5.55
N PRO A 220 -21.39 -10.80 -6.13
CA PRO A 220 -22.54 -11.47 -5.51
C PRO A 220 -22.29 -12.02 -4.10
N ILE A 221 -21.07 -12.49 -3.82
CA ILE A 221 -20.68 -13.00 -2.50
C ILE A 221 -20.68 -11.86 -1.47
N LYS A 222 -20.11 -10.70 -1.80
CA LYS A 222 -20.08 -9.53 -0.90
C LYS A 222 -21.48 -8.92 -0.71
N GLN A 223 -22.33 -8.96 -1.73
CA GLN A 223 -23.74 -8.58 -1.61
C GLN A 223 -24.50 -9.49 -0.63
N ALA A 224 -24.30 -10.81 -0.71
CA ALA A 224 -24.92 -11.76 0.20
C ALA A 224 -24.45 -11.56 1.65
N LEU A 225 -23.16 -11.30 1.86
CA LEU A 225 -22.62 -10.95 3.18
C LEU A 225 -23.21 -9.64 3.71
N ALA A 226 -23.33 -8.62 2.87
CA ALA A 226 -23.97 -7.35 3.23
C ALA A 226 -25.44 -7.54 3.63
N SER A 227 -26.21 -8.31 2.86
CA SER A 227 -27.62 -8.63 3.18
C SER A 227 -27.75 -9.36 4.51
N ARG A 228 -26.90 -10.37 4.75
CA ARG A 228 -26.87 -11.12 6.02
C ARG A 228 -26.52 -10.25 7.23
N GLN A 229 -25.59 -9.32 7.07
CA GLN A 229 -25.23 -8.39 8.12
C GLN A 229 -26.34 -7.38 8.36
N PHE A 230 -26.91 -6.78 7.31
CA PHE A 230 -27.85 -5.67 7.45
C PHE A 230 -29.27 -6.13 7.85
N LYS A 231 -29.65 -7.38 7.51
CA LYS A 231 -30.98 -7.98 7.81
C LYS A 231 -32.17 -7.07 7.45
N SER A 232 -32.09 -6.37 6.32
CA SER A 232 -33.12 -5.42 5.88
C SER A 232 -33.91 -5.97 4.70
N VAL A 233 -35.24 -5.96 4.84
CA VAL A 233 -36.18 -6.28 3.75
C VAL A 233 -36.00 -5.35 2.56
N TYR A 234 -35.66 -4.08 2.80
CA TYR A 234 -35.43 -3.10 1.74
C TYR A 234 -34.20 -3.43 0.90
N LEU A 235 -33.08 -3.75 1.55
CA LEU A 235 -31.85 -4.14 0.85
C LEU A 235 -32.04 -5.45 0.08
N ASP A 236 -32.75 -6.42 0.65
CA ASP A 236 -33.01 -7.71 0.01
C ASP A 236 -33.86 -7.57 -1.26
N ARG A 237 -34.87 -6.67 -1.22
CA ARG A 237 -35.66 -6.31 -2.41
C ARG A 237 -34.81 -5.61 -3.47
N LEU A 238 -33.93 -4.68 -3.10
CA LEU A 238 -33.03 -4.01 -4.04
C LEU A 238 -32.08 -4.99 -4.74
N LEU A 239 -31.50 -5.94 -3.98
CA LEU A 239 -30.63 -6.98 -4.52
C LEU A 239 -31.36 -7.94 -5.46
N SER A 240 -32.60 -8.29 -5.12
CA SER A 240 -33.45 -9.16 -5.96
C SER A 240 -33.81 -8.48 -7.28
N ALA A 241 -34.23 -7.21 -7.24
CA ALA A 241 -34.57 -6.43 -8.43
C ALA A 241 -33.38 -6.21 -9.39
N GLN A 242 -32.14 -6.29 -8.90
CA GLN A 242 -30.94 -6.18 -9.73
C GLN A 242 -30.61 -7.49 -10.46
N LYS A 243 -31.03 -8.65 -9.95
CA LYS A 243 -30.86 -9.96 -10.60
C LYS A 243 -31.84 -10.20 -11.75
N GLU A 244 -32.96 -9.48 -11.75
CA GLU A 244 -34.01 -9.55 -12.79
C GLU A 244 -33.71 -8.64 -14.00
N LYS A 245 -32.61 -7.88 -13.98
CA LYS A 245 -32.10 -7.06 -15.08
C LYS A 245 -30.89 -7.71 -15.72
#